data_AF-A0A971T5W4-F1
#
_entry.id   AF-A0A971T5W4-F1
#
_cell.length_a   1.000
_cell.length_b   1.000
_cell.length_c   1.000
_cell.angle_alpha   90.00
_cell.angle_beta   90.00
_cell.angle_gamma   90.00
#
_symmetry.space_group_name_H-M   'P 1'
#
loop_
_entity.id
_entity.type
_entity.pdbx_description
1 polymer ?
#
loop_
_entity_poly.entity_id
_entity_poly.type
_entity_poly.pdbx_seq_one_letter_code
_entity_poly.pdbx_strand_id
1 'polypeptide(L)' 'MEGMSFEEALRQLEDILAMLESGELELEQSLRLFQSGMELSVYCQQMLKQAEGRIQQLTQKPDGEILLLEIDVKESE' A
#
# COMPACT_ATOMS: atom_id res chain seq x y z
N MET A 1 -11.22 -4.10 -7.57
CA MET A 1 -9.79 -3.71 -7.62
C MET A 1 -8.89 -4.83 -8.15
N GLU A 2 -9.42 -6.03 -8.45
CA GLU A 2 -8.59 -7.13 -9.01
C GLU A 2 -7.88 -6.70 -10.30
N GLY A 3 -6.56 -6.89 -10.34
CA GLY A 3 -5.71 -6.61 -11.50
C GLY A 3 -5.05 -5.23 -11.52
N MET A 4 -5.29 -4.36 -10.52
CA MET A 4 -4.62 -3.06 -10.40
C MET A 4 -3.20 -3.22 -9.85
N SER A 5 -2.24 -2.46 -10.39
CA SER A 5 -0.86 -2.42 -9.87
C SER A 5 -0.78 -1.72 -8.51
N PHE A 6 0.35 -1.89 -7.79
CA PHE A 6 0.56 -1.21 -6.52
C PHE A 6 0.65 0.30 -6.72
N GLU A 7 1.39 0.74 -7.73
CA GLU A 7 1.58 2.15 -8.10
C GLU A 7 0.25 2.81 -8.51
N GLU A 8 -0.60 2.08 -9.23
CA GLU A 8 -1.94 2.55 -9.60
C GLU A 8 -2.85 2.71 -8.38
N ALA A 9 -2.85 1.73 -7.47
CA ALA A 9 -3.65 1.78 -6.25
C ALA A 9 -3.17 2.89 -5.29
N LEU A 10 -1.86 3.05 -5.16
CA LEU A 10 -1.25 4.11 -4.34
C LEU A 10 -1.61 5.48 -4.90
N ARG A 11 -1.51 5.67 -6.22
CA ARG A 11 -1.89 6.94 -6.86
C ARG A 11 -3.35 7.29 -6.64
N GLN A 12 -4.26 6.32 -6.77
CA GLN A 12 -5.68 6.57 -6.50
C GLN A 12 -5.94 6.93 -5.03
N LEU A 13 -5.19 6.32 -4.10
CA LEU A 13 -5.27 6.65 -2.69
C LEU A 13 -4.79 8.09 -2.41
N GLU A 14 -3.68 8.51 -3.03
CA GLU A 14 -3.16 9.88 -2.96
C GLU A 14 -4.15 10.90 -3.54
N ASP A 15 -4.77 10.59 -4.68
CA ASP A 15 -5.79 11.44 -5.29
C ASP A 15 -7.01 11.61 -4.36
N ILE A 16 -7.46 10.53 -3.71
CA ILE A 16 -8.54 10.59 -2.73
C ILE A 16 -8.16 11.44 -1.52
N LEU A 17 -6.94 11.29 -1.01
CA LEU A 17 -6.44 12.11 0.11
C LEU A 17 -6.43 13.59 -0.27
N ALA A 18 -5.90 13.94 -1.44
CA ALA A 18 -5.91 15.32 -1.92
C ALA A 18 -7.33 15.90 -2.05
N MET A 19 -8.30 15.10 -2.52
CA MET A 19 -9.69 15.51 -2.58
C MET A 19 -10.30 15.72 -1.19
N LEU A 20 -10.03 14.83 -0.22
CA LEU A 20 -10.50 14.97 1.15
C LEU A 20 -9.89 16.19 1.85
N GLU A 21 -8.61 16.47 1.61
CA GLU A 21 -7.89 17.61 2.17
C GLU A 21 -8.33 18.95 1.59
N SER A 22 -8.86 18.97 0.36
CA SER A 22 -9.38 20.20 -0.27
C SER A 22 -10.50 20.86 0.54
N GLY A 23 -11.28 20.07 1.28
CA GLY A 23 -12.40 20.56 2.10
C GLY A 23 -13.60 21.08 1.29
N GLU A 24 -13.60 20.94 -0.04
CA GLU A 24 -14.66 21.45 -0.93
C GLU A 24 -15.82 20.46 -1.13
N LEU A 25 -15.74 19.28 -0.52
CA LEU A 25 -16.67 18.17 -0.73
C LEU A 25 -17.87 18.22 0.21
N GLU A 26 -19.03 17.84 -0.31
CA GLU A 26 -20.21 17.58 0.51
C GLU A 26 -20.00 16.35 1.40
N LEU A 27 -20.64 16.32 2.58
CA LEU A 27 -20.50 15.24 3.57
C LEU A 27 -20.65 13.83 2.96
N GLU A 28 -21.65 13.64 2.11
CA GLU A 28 -21.92 12.33 1.49
C GLU A 28 -20.81 11.92 0.51
N GLN A 29 -20.21 12.88 -0.19
CA GLN A 29 -19.07 12.63 -1.07
C GLN A 29 -17.81 12.30 -0.25
N SER A 30 -17.57 13.04 0.84
CA SER A 30 -16.45 12.78 1.75
C SER A 30 -16.53 11.38 2.36
N LEU A 31 -17.73 10.92 2.75
CA LEU A 31 -17.93 9.57 3.26
C LEU A 31 -17.65 8.49 2.20
N ARG A 32 -18.08 8.68 0.95
CA ARG A 32 -17.78 7.75 -0.16
C ARG A 32 -16.29 7.66 -0.46
N LEU A 33 -15.62 8.81 -0.51
CA LEU A 33 -14.19 8.88 -0.75
C LEU A 33 -13.41 8.25 0.39
N PHE A 34 -13.79 8.51 1.65
CA PHE A 34 -13.19 7.86 2.81
C PHE A 34 -13.30 6.34 2.75
N GLN A 35 -14.49 5.81 2.44
CA GLN A 35 -14.68 4.37 2.29
C GLN A 35 -13.81 3.78 1.17
N SER A 36 -13.76 4.45 0.02
CA SER A 36 -12.92 4.02 -1.11
C SER A 36 -11.42 4.05 -0.75
N GLY A 37 -10.98 5.09 -0.04
CA GLY A 37 -9.61 5.21 0.46
C GLY A 37 -9.24 4.11 1.46
N MET A 38 -10.17 3.72 2.34
CA MET A 38 -9.97 2.59 3.24
C MET A 38 -9.78 1.27 2.47
N GLU A 39 -10.61 1.02 1.45
CA GLU A 39 -10.52 -0.18 0.63
C GLU A 39 -9.18 -0.24 -0.14
N LEU A 40 -8.75 0.89 -0.73
CA LEU A 40 -7.45 1.01 -1.39
C LEU A 40 -6.28 0.82 -0.41
N SER A 41 -6.36 1.38 0.80
CA SER A 41 -5.34 1.20 1.84
C SER A 41 -5.14 -0.27 2.20
N VAL A 42 -6.26 -1.00 2.41
CA VAL A 42 -6.21 -2.45 2.66
C VAL A 42 -5.64 -3.20 1.46
N TYR A 43 -6.01 -2.82 0.24
CA TYR A 43 -5.48 -3.44 -0.99
C TYR A 43 -3.96 -3.24 -1.11
N CYS A 44 -3.45 -2.02 -0.92
CA CYS A 44 -2.02 -1.72 -0.93
C CYS A 44 -1.25 -2.55 0.12
N GLN A 45 -1.78 -2.64 1.34
CA GLN A 45 -1.17 -3.46 2.40
C GLN A 45 -1.10 -4.94 2.02
N GLN A 46 -2.14 -5.48 1.39
CA GLN A 46 -2.14 -6.87 0.92
C GLN A 46 -1.09 -7.11 -0.16
N MET A 47 -0.92 -6.18 -1.11
CA MET A 47 0.11 -6.29 -2.14
C MET A 47 1.52 -6.27 -1.55
N LEU A 48 1.78 -5.35 -0.61
CA LEU A 48 3.07 -5.28 0.09
C LEU A 48 3.35 -6.57 0.87
N LYS A 49 2.36 -7.11 1.58
CA LYS A 49 2.50 -8.38 2.30
C LYS A 49 2.79 -9.56 1.37
N GLN A 50 2.18 -9.61 0.19
CA GLN A 50 2.49 -10.62 -0.82
C GLN A 50 3.92 -10.48 -1.35
N ALA A 51 4.37 -9.25 -1.61
CA ALA A 51 5.73 -8.97 -2.03
C ALA A 51 6.74 -9.38 -0.96
N GLU A 52 6.50 -9.03 0.30
CA GLU A 52 7.32 -9.44 1.45
C GLU A 52 7.42 -10.97 1.57
N GLY A 53 6.29 -11.68 1.49
CA GLY A 53 6.27 -13.14 1.54
C GLY A 53 7.07 -13.78 0.40
N ARG A 54 7.03 -13.18 -0.80
CA ARG A 54 7.84 -13.63 -1.95
C ARG A 54 9.32 -13.38 -1.72
N ILE A 55 9.70 -12.24 -1.14
CA ILE A 55 11.09 -11.96 -0.77
C ILE A 55 11.57 -12.98 0.26
N GLN A 56 10.79 -13.25 1.31
CA GLN A 56 11.12 -14.24 2.35
C GLN A 56 11.31 -15.66 1.80
N GLN A 57 10.57 -16.05 0.76
CA GLN A 57 10.77 -17.34 0.08
C GLN A 57 12.06 -17.37 -0.73
N LEU A 58 12.44 -16.27 -1.37
CA LEU A 58 13.67 -16.16 -2.16
C LEU A 58 14.94 -16.07 -1.29
N THR A 59 14.83 -15.55 -0.07
CA THR A 59 15.96 -15.39 0.85
C THR A 59 16.23 -16.61 1.75
N GLN A 60 15.36 -17.62 1.74
CA GLN A 60 15.61 -18.90 2.40
C GLN A 60 16.59 -19.75 1.55
N LYS A 61 17.84 -19.85 2.00
CA LYS A 61 18.82 -20.78 1.40
C LYS A 61 18.50 -22.23 1.78
N PRO A 62 18.93 -23.24 0.97
CA PRO A 62 18.81 -24.67 1.30
C PRO A 62 19.50 -25.11 2.61
N ASP A 63 20.40 -24.28 3.14
CA ASP A 63 21.21 -24.51 4.34
C ASP A 63 20.46 -24.18 5.65
N GLY A 64 19.43 -23.34 5.60
CA GLY A 64 18.78 -22.80 6.80
C GLY A 64 19.29 -21.40 7.20
N GLU A 65 20.30 -20.87 6.51
CA GLU A 65 20.67 -19.46 6.60
C GLU A 65 19.59 -18.54 6.01
N ILE A 66 19.03 -17.67 6.85
CA ILE A 66 18.18 -16.56 6.43
C ILE A 66 19.08 -15.43 5.94
N LEU A 67 18.99 -15.08 4.64
CA LEU A 67 19.53 -13.81 4.15
C LEU A 67 18.65 -12.67 4.68
N LEU A 68 19.01 -12.11 5.83
CA LEU A 68 18.49 -10.83 6.31
C LEU A 68 18.97 -9.75 5.33
N LEU A 69 18.11 -9.39 4.37
CA LEU A 69 18.23 -8.12 3.68
C LEU A 69 17.79 -7.06 4.69
N GLU A 70 18.77 -6.39 5.31
CA GLU A 70 18.52 -5.14 6.02
C GLU A 70 18.00 -4.13 4.99
N ILE A 71 16.68 -3.98 4.90
CA ILE A 71 16.08 -2.88 4.17
C ILE A 71 16.31 -1.65 5.06
N ASP A 72 17.33 -0.86 4.71
CA ASP A 72 17.60 0.46 5.28
C ASP A 72 16.43 1.37 4.88
N VAL A 73 15.31 1.27 5.58
CA VAL A 73 14.21 2.24 5.46
C VAL A 73 14.72 3.50 6.13
N LYS A 74 15.42 4.33 5.35
CA LYS A 74 15.68 5.71 5.76
C LYS A 74 14.33 6.41 5.84
N GLU A 75 13.78 6.48 7.06
CA GLU A 75 12.80 7.48 7.42
C GLU A 75 13.37 8.83 6.95
N SER A 76 12.82 9.34 5.86
CA SER A 76 13.16 10.68 5.37
C SER A 76 12.37 11.63 6.25
N GLU A 77 13.08 12.27 7.17
CA GLU A 77 12.59 13.39 8.01
C GLU A 77 11.95 14.51 7.18
#